data_AF-A0A538HFP1-F1
#
_entry.id   AF-A0A538HFP1-F1
#
_cell.length_a   1.000
_cell.length_b   1.000
_cell.length_c   1.000
_cell.angle_alpha   90.00
_cell.angle_beta   90.00
_cell.angle_gamma   90.00
#
_symmetry.space_group_name_H-M   'P 1'
#
loop_
_entity.id
_entity.type
_entity.pdbx_description
1 polymer ?
#
loop_
_entity_poly.entity_id
_entity_poly.type
_entity_poly.pdbx_seq_one_letter_code
_entity_poly.pdbx_strand_id
1 'polypeptide(L)'
;MTRDVLAGAERHPWNVAFEFALPSGPPRTLTADQVAAYARDGYVTVDELVAPADLGELVAELDEYEARVDRFLARQDGGRVNIAEQGAITFSIHAVLQSDAARATARHPTIVGIAADLLGPDV
;
A
#
# COMPACT_ATOMS: atom_id res chain seq x y z
N MET A 1 -23.61 5.42 -12.63
CA MET A 1 -23.10 6.67 -12.06
C MET A 1 -22.06 7.20 -13.04
N THR A 2 -22.45 8.19 -13.83
CA THR A 2 -21.74 8.67 -15.02
C THR A 2 -20.61 9.60 -14.58
N ARG A 3 -19.41 9.43 -15.17
CA ARG A 3 -18.19 10.22 -14.95
C ARG A 3 -18.47 11.72 -14.97
N ASP A 4 -18.27 12.37 -13.83
CA ASP A 4 -18.11 13.84 -13.75
C ASP A 4 -17.01 14.20 -12.73
N VAL A 5 -15.90 13.46 -12.79
CA VAL A 5 -14.66 13.82 -12.09
C VAL A 5 -13.57 13.79 -13.15
N LEU A 6 -12.84 14.91 -13.29
CA LEU A 6 -11.84 15.26 -14.32
C LEU A 6 -12.30 16.11 -15.52
N ALA A 7 -13.43 16.82 -15.45
CA ALA A 7 -13.59 18.00 -16.30
C ALA A 7 -12.63 19.11 -15.81
N GLY A 8 -11.37 19.11 -16.29
CA GLY A 8 -10.41 20.20 -16.04
C GLY A 8 -8.97 19.80 -15.66
N ALA A 9 -8.61 18.52 -15.59
CA ALA A 9 -7.22 18.13 -15.38
C ALA A 9 -6.46 18.09 -16.72
N GLU A 10 -5.64 19.11 -16.99
CA GLU A 10 -4.74 19.12 -18.14
C GLU A 10 -3.48 18.28 -17.88
N ARG A 11 -2.97 17.62 -18.92
CA ARG A 11 -1.72 16.86 -18.84
C ARG A 11 -0.58 17.83 -18.51
N HIS A 12 0.20 17.51 -17.46
CA HIS A 12 1.33 18.33 -17.06
C HIS A 12 2.36 18.46 -18.21
N PRO A 13 2.98 19.63 -18.46
CA PRO A 13 3.91 19.84 -19.58
C PRO A 13 5.11 18.87 -19.63
N TRP A 14 5.51 18.32 -18.49
CA TRP A 14 6.60 17.32 -18.41
C TRP A 14 6.16 15.90 -18.74
N ASN A 15 4.85 15.63 -18.77
CA ASN A 15 4.33 14.36 -19.22
C ASN A 15 4.32 14.34 -20.76
N VAL A 16 5.48 14.04 -21.33
CA VAL A 16 5.69 14.01 -22.79
C VAL A 16 5.46 12.64 -23.42
N ALA A 17 5.57 11.56 -22.63
CA ALA A 17 5.60 10.20 -23.16
C ALA A 17 4.87 9.15 -22.29
N PHE A 18 4.35 9.54 -21.11
CA PHE A 18 3.68 8.55 -20.26
C PHE A 18 2.29 8.24 -20.82
N GLU A 19 2.08 6.98 -21.16
CA GLU A 19 0.76 6.43 -21.45
C GLU A 19 0.41 5.43 -20.37
N PHE A 20 -0.75 5.60 -19.74
CA PHE A 20 -1.26 4.62 -18.81
C PHE A 20 -1.65 3.37 -19.59
N ALA A 21 -1.04 2.25 -19.25
CA ALA A 21 -1.33 0.94 -19.83
C ALA A 21 -1.26 -0.11 -18.73
N LEU A 22 -2.17 -1.09 -18.81
CA LEU A 22 -2.10 -2.30 -17.99
C LEU A 22 -1.29 -3.38 -18.72
N PRO A 23 -0.69 -4.33 -17.98
CA PRO A 23 -0.06 -5.51 -18.57
C PRO A 23 -0.99 -6.24 -19.55
N SER A 24 -0.42 -6.71 -20.67
CA SER A 24 -1.16 -7.45 -21.68
C SER A 24 -1.40 -8.90 -21.25
N GLY A 25 -2.60 -9.42 -21.52
CA GLY A 25 -2.97 -10.81 -21.22
C GLY A 25 -4.03 -10.93 -20.13
N PRO A 26 -4.56 -12.13 -19.88
CA PRO A 26 -5.51 -12.35 -18.80
C PRO A 26 -4.82 -12.20 -17.43
N PRO A 27 -5.45 -11.52 -16.46
CA PRO A 27 -4.93 -11.47 -15.09
C PRO A 27 -4.93 -12.87 -14.46
N ARG A 28 -4.00 -13.12 -13.54
CA ARG A 28 -3.84 -14.42 -12.87
C ARG A 28 -4.38 -14.44 -11.45
N THR A 29 -4.48 -13.28 -10.81
CA THR A 29 -4.87 -13.13 -9.41
C THR A 29 -6.14 -12.29 -9.27
N LEU A 30 -6.22 -11.15 -9.95
CA LEU A 30 -7.45 -10.36 -10.01
C LEU A 30 -8.43 -10.91 -11.06
N THR A 31 -9.71 -10.63 -10.88
CA THR A 31 -10.69 -10.81 -11.94
C THR A 31 -10.57 -9.71 -13.00
N ALA A 32 -11.08 -9.97 -14.21
CA ALA A 32 -11.14 -8.94 -15.26
C ALA A 32 -11.92 -7.69 -14.81
N ASP A 33 -12.98 -7.87 -14.01
CA ASP A 33 -13.77 -6.77 -13.47
C ASP A 33 -13.00 -5.94 -12.43
N GLN A 34 -12.17 -6.60 -11.61
CA GLN A 34 -11.28 -5.93 -10.66
C GLN A 34 -10.18 -5.13 -11.37
N VAL A 35 -9.58 -5.67 -12.42
CA VAL A 35 -8.61 -4.93 -13.26
C VAL A 35 -9.29 -3.73 -13.94
N ALA A 36 -10.51 -3.92 -14.46
CA ALA A 36 -11.29 -2.83 -15.06
C ALA A 36 -11.68 -1.76 -14.03
N ALA A 37 -11.99 -2.14 -12.80
CA ALA A 37 -12.25 -1.22 -11.70
C ALA A 37 -10.99 -0.41 -11.36
N TYR A 38 -9.83 -1.06 -11.22
CA TYR A 38 -8.55 -0.37 -11.01
C TYR A 38 -8.24 0.64 -12.12
N ALA A 39 -8.41 0.24 -13.39
CA ALA A 39 -8.16 1.13 -14.54
C ALA A 39 -9.10 2.35 -14.58
N ARG A 40 -10.34 2.18 -14.10
CA ARG A 40 -11.36 3.23 -14.11
C ARG A 40 -11.25 4.17 -12.90
N ASP A 41 -11.06 3.59 -11.73
CA ASP A 41 -11.24 4.26 -10.43
C ASP A 41 -9.89 4.54 -9.73
N GLY A 42 -8.79 3.94 -10.20
CA GLY A 42 -7.46 4.07 -9.62
C GLY A 42 -7.21 3.19 -8.39
N TYR A 43 -8.19 2.38 -8.00
CA TYR A 43 -8.08 1.44 -6.88
C TYR A 43 -9.00 0.23 -7.10
N VAL A 44 -8.77 -0.83 -6.33
CA VAL A 44 -9.65 -2.00 -6.23
C VAL A 44 -9.62 -2.57 -4.81
N THR A 45 -10.74 -3.11 -4.35
CA THR A 45 -10.83 -3.83 -3.07
C THR A 45 -10.74 -5.33 -3.29
N VAL A 46 -9.97 -6.00 -2.45
CA VAL A 46 -9.83 -7.46 -2.43
C VAL A 46 -10.08 -7.90 -1.00
N ASP A 47 -11.24 -8.50 -0.78
CA ASP A 47 -11.65 -8.97 0.53
C ASP A 47 -10.91 -10.26 0.90
N GLU A 48 -10.72 -10.49 2.20
CA GLU A 48 -10.13 -11.72 2.74
C GLU A 48 -8.75 -12.08 2.17
N LEU A 49 -7.96 -11.05 1.81
CA LEU A 49 -6.67 -11.22 1.14
C LEU A 49 -5.60 -11.91 2.01
N VAL A 50 -5.61 -11.63 3.32
CA VAL A 50 -4.71 -12.21 4.33
C VAL A 50 -5.55 -12.99 5.33
N ALA A 51 -5.09 -14.17 5.72
CA ALA A 51 -5.77 -14.94 6.76
C ALA A 51 -5.76 -14.18 8.09
N PRO A 52 -6.83 -14.28 8.92
CA PRO A 52 -6.88 -13.56 10.19
C PRO A 52 -5.71 -13.86 11.15
N ALA A 53 -5.14 -15.06 11.09
CA ALA A 53 -3.98 -15.43 11.90
C ALA A 53 -2.72 -14.66 11.47
N ASP A 54 -2.39 -14.67 10.18
CA ASP A 54 -1.23 -13.94 9.62
C ASP A 54 -1.36 -12.43 9.85
N LEU A 55 -2.59 -11.89 9.73
CA LEU A 55 -2.87 -10.49 10.05
C LEU A 55 -2.66 -10.20 11.54
N GLY A 56 -3.03 -11.12 12.42
CA GLY A 56 -2.78 -11.01 13.87
C GLY A 56 -1.30 -10.97 14.21
N GLU A 57 -0.48 -11.82 13.58
CA GLU A 57 0.98 -11.81 13.74
C GLU A 57 1.59 -10.50 13.25
N LEU A 58 1.16 -10.00 12.09
CA LEU A 58 1.58 -8.71 11.55
C LEU A 58 1.26 -7.57 12.51
N VAL A 59 0.03 -7.50 13.03
CA VAL A 59 -0.39 -6.46 13.96
C VAL A 59 0.44 -6.51 15.24
N ALA A 60 0.63 -7.70 15.82
CA ALA A 60 1.42 -7.85 17.05
C ALA A 60 2.86 -7.36 16.89
N GLU A 61 3.54 -7.71 15.79
CA GLU A 61 4.89 -7.23 15.54
C GLU A 61 4.92 -5.71 15.29
N LEU A 62 3.98 -5.17 14.50
CA LEU A 62 3.93 -3.73 14.20
C LEU A 62 3.62 -2.88 15.44
N ASP A 63 2.74 -3.35 16.33
CA ASP A 63 2.43 -2.71 17.61
C ASP A 63 3.67 -2.63 18.52
N GLU A 64 4.55 -3.63 18.51
CA GLU A 64 5.81 -3.54 19.25
C GLU A 64 6.73 -2.44 18.72
N TYR A 65 6.78 -2.23 17.40
CA TYR A 65 7.58 -1.16 16.81
C TYR A 65 6.96 0.21 17.10
N GLU A 66 5.65 0.33 16.98
CA GLU A 66 4.90 1.54 17.32
C GLU A 66 5.17 1.94 18.79
N ALA A 67 5.08 1.00 19.73
CA ALA A 67 5.38 1.25 21.13
C ALA A 67 6.84 1.65 21.39
N ARG A 68 7.79 1.18 20.57
CA ARG A 68 9.21 1.61 20.64
C ARG A 68 9.36 3.05 20.14
N VAL A 69 8.68 3.40 19.05
CA VAL A 69 8.66 4.77 18.50
C VAL A 69 8.02 5.73 19.50
N ASP A 70 6.89 5.37 20.10
CA ASP A 70 6.21 6.20 21.11
C ASP A 70 7.13 6.46 22.33
N ARG A 71 7.78 5.41 22.86
CA ARG A 71 8.77 5.56 23.94
C ARG A 71 9.98 6.42 23.56
N PHE A 72 10.38 6.40 22.29
CA PHE A 72 11.44 7.27 21.79
C PHE A 72 10.98 8.73 21.75
N LEU A 73 9.78 8.98 21.22
CA LEU A 73 9.17 10.31 21.13
C LEU A 73 8.95 10.92 22.52
N ALA A 74 8.55 10.10 23.51
CA ALA A 74 8.41 10.51 24.92
C ALA A 74 9.66 11.16 25.53
N ARG A 75 10.84 10.92 24.94
CA ARG A 75 12.13 11.44 25.40
C ARG A 75 12.59 12.66 24.62
N GLN A 76 11.85 13.07 23.59
CA GLN A 76 12.16 14.22 22.77
C GLN A 76 11.50 15.47 23.34
N ASP A 77 12.12 16.63 23.12
CA ASP A 77 11.51 17.89 23.54
C ASP A 77 10.18 18.10 22.80
N GLY A 78 9.12 18.35 23.56
CA GLY A 78 7.76 18.44 23.03
C GLY A 78 7.19 17.14 22.45
N GLY A 79 7.81 15.97 22.68
CA GLY A 79 7.25 14.68 22.26
C GLY A 79 7.24 14.44 20.75
N ARG A 80 8.03 15.19 19.98
CA ARG A 80 7.89 15.29 18.52
C ARG A 80 9.23 15.23 17.78
N VAL A 81 9.21 14.58 16.61
CA VAL A 81 10.30 14.61 15.63
C VAL A 81 9.70 14.65 14.23
N ASN A 82 10.00 15.68 13.45
CA ASN A 82 9.38 15.94 12.14
C ASN A 82 7.83 15.95 12.24
N ILE A 83 7.19 15.05 11.50
CA ILE A 83 5.73 14.86 11.48
C ILE A 83 5.22 13.87 12.54
N ALA A 84 6.12 13.17 13.24
CA ALA A 84 5.76 12.18 14.26
C ALA A 84 5.56 12.86 15.62
N GLU A 85 4.52 12.46 16.34
CA GLU A 85 4.11 12.98 17.64
C GLU A 85 3.66 11.84 18.56
N GLN A 86 4.18 11.84 19.79
CA GLN A 86 3.81 10.88 20.82
C GLN A 86 2.31 10.88 21.09
N GLY A 87 1.68 9.70 21.15
CA GLY A 87 0.25 9.56 21.46
C GLY A 87 -0.71 10.15 20.41
N ALA A 88 -0.19 10.60 19.26
CA ALA A 88 -1.00 11.13 18.16
C ALA A 88 -0.71 10.39 16.86
N ILE A 89 0.28 10.84 16.07
CA ILE A 89 0.59 10.27 14.76
C ILE A 89 2.03 9.76 14.77
N THR A 90 2.20 8.46 14.57
CA THR A 90 3.49 7.82 14.37
C THR A 90 3.57 7.22 12.96
N PHE A 91 4.78 7.20 12.39
CA PHE A 91 5.05 6.57 11.10
C PHE A 91 6.28 5.66 11.23
N SER A 92 6.09 4.38 10.96
CA SER A 92 7.16 3.38 10.96
C SER A 92 7.56 3.05 9.52
N ILE A 93 8.59 3.73 9.02
CA ILE A 93 9.12 3.44 7.68
C ILE A 93 9.91 2.12 7.68
N HIS A 94 9.92 1.44 6.53
CA HIS A 94 10.74 0.24 6.29
C HIS A 94 10.49 -0.92 7.26
N ALA A 95 9.24 -1.13 7.71
CA ALA A 95 8.86 -2.21 8.63
C ALA A 95 9.35 -3.60 8.18
N VAL A 96 9.36 -3.88 6.87
CA VAL A 96 9.86 -5.14 6.28
C VAL A 96 11.34 -5.45 6.58
N LEU A 97 12.14 -4.44 6.95
CA LEU A 97 13.54 -4.63 7.34
C LEU A 97 13.67 -5.11 8.80
N GLN A 98 12.65 -4.86 9.61
CA GLN A 98 12.67 -5.09 11.05
C GLN A 98 11.76 -6.26 11.46
N SER A 99 10.62 -6.42 10.79
CA SER A 99 9.55 -7.39 11.08
C SER A 99 9.53 -8.52 10.05
N ASP A 100 9.56 -9.75 10.54
CA ASP A 100 9.46 -10.94 9.69
C ASP A 100 8.02 -11.11 9.18
N ALA A 101 7.01 -10.84 10.01
CA ALA A 101 5.61 -10.85 9.59
C ALA A 101 5.31 -9.81 8.50
N ALA A 102 5.85 -8.59 8.61
CA ALA A 102 5.71 -7.56 7.57
C ALA A 102 6.41 -7.97 6.27
N ARG A 103 7.59 -8.58 6.37
CA ARG A 103 8.32 -9.09 5.20
C ARG A 103 7.58 -10.24 4.52
N ALA A 104 7.03 -11.16 5.29
CA ALA A 104 6.22 -12.26 4.80
C ALA A 104 4.95 -11.74 4.11
N THR A 105 4.27 -10.78 4.75
CA THR A 105 3.06 -10.13 4.19
C THR A 105 3.36 -9.42 2.88
N ALA A 106 4.43 -8.61 2.80
CA ALA A 106 4.83 -7.94 1.57
C ALA A 106 5.16 -8.91 0.42
N ARG A 107 5.54 -10.15 0.76
CA ARG A 107 5.83 -11.24 -0.19
C ARG A 107 4.67 -12.22 -0.36
N HIS A 108 3.51 -11.95 0.23
CA HIS A 108 2.36 -12.84 0.15
C HIS A 108 2.00 -13.10 -1.32
N PRO A 109 1.80 -14.36 -1.75
CA PRO A 109 1.61 -14.68 -3.16
C PRO A 109 0.48 -13.90 -3.83
N THR A 110 -0.61 -13.64 -3.11
CA THR A 110 -1.72 -12.83 -3.61
C THR A 110 -1.35 -11.35 -3.78
N ILE A 111 -0.55 -10.77 -2.87
CA ILE A 111 -0.11 -9.36 -2.98
C ILE A 111 0.82 -9.20 -4.18
N VAL A 112 1.81 -10.07 -4.30
CA VAL A 112 2.76 -10.07 -5.43
C VAL A 112 2.02 -10.37 -6.75
N GLY A 113 1.04 -11.28 -6.72
CA GLY A 113 0.20 -11.59 -7.88
C GLY A 113 -0.64 -10.40 -8.34
N ILE A 114 -1.27 -9.67 -7.42
CA ILE A 114 -2.00 -8.43 -7.71
C ILE A 114 -1.05 -7.38 -8.31
N ALA A 115 0.12 -7.18 -7.71
CA ALA A 115 1.12 -6.27 -8.25
C ALA A 115 1.54 -6.67 -9.66
N ALA A 116 1.74 -7.96 -9.91
CA ALA A 116 2.11 -8.47 -11.22
C ALA A 116 1.00 -8.27 -12.28
N ASP A 117 -0.26 -8.44 -11.90
CA ASP A 117 -1.41 -8.21 -12.79
C ASP A 117 -1.57 -6.73 -13.17
N LEU A 118 -1.20 -5.80 -12.28
CA LEU A 118 -1.39 -4.36 -12.47
C LEU A 118 -0.15 -3.62 -13.02
N LEU A 119 1.05 -4.10 -12.69
CA LEU A 119 2.33 -3.42 -12.96
C LEU A 119 3.25 -4.24 -13.89
N GLY A 120 3.03 -5.54 -14.03
CA GLY A 120 3.88 -6.45 -14.78
C GLY A 120 4.81 -7.30 -13.89
N PRO A 121 5.60 -8.21 -14.48
CA PRO A 121 6.23 -9.32 -13.74
C PRO A 121 7.42 -8.94 -12.84
N ASP A 122 7.95 -7.72 -12.93
CA ASP A 122 9.12 -7.25 -12.16
C ASP A 122 8.67 -6.49 -10.91
N VAL A 123 8.19 -7.24 -9.91
CA VAL A 123 7.60 -6.76 -8.65
C VAL A 123 8.11 -7.52 -7.43
#